data_AF-A0A943TX27-F1
#
_entry.id   AF-A0A943TX27-F1
#
_cell.length_a   1.000
_cell.length_b   1.000
_cell.length_c   1.000
_cell.angle_alpha   90.00
_cell.angle_beta   90.00
_cell.angle_gamma   90.00
#
_symmetry.space_group_name_H-M   'P 1'
#
loop_
_entity.id
_entity.type
_entity.pdbx_description
1 polymer ?
#
loop_
_entity_poly.entity_id
_entity_poly.type
_entity_poly.pdbx_seq_one_letter_code
_entity_poly.pdbx_strand_id
1 'polypeptide(L)'
;MSRRKRNEDDDGRVVARMNVEGMPWYVERSADAPERSGSDEPVRLSRQESRAFAWGAVKAALLVTAVFSVAAVLFILFCTDIWFV
;
A
#
# COMPACT_ATOMS: atom_id res chain seq x y z
N MET A 1 -14.38 -0.84 -1.31
CA MET A 1 -13.69 -0.63 -0.02
C MET A 1 -14.14 0.70 0.56
N SER A 2 -14.90 0.69 1.64
CA SER A 2 -15.47 1.91 2.24
C SER A 2 -14.36 2.71 2.93
N ARG A 3 -14.17 3.97 2.56
CA ARG A 3 -13.30 4.91 3.30
C ARG A 3 -13.92 5.12 4.68
N ARG A 4 -13.29 4.60 5.73
CA ARG A 4 -13.57 5.07 7.08
C ARG A 4 -13.24 6.56 7.13
N LYS A 5 -14.26 7.41 7.37
CA LYS A 5 -14.04 8.83 7.65
C LYS A 5 -13.25 8.89 8.95
N ARG A 6 -12.02 9.38 8.89
CA ARG A 6 -11.23 9.68 10.07
C ARG A 6 -11.88 10.88 10.73
N ASN A 7 -12.35 10.72 11.96
CA ASN A 7 -12.89 11.83 12.73
C ASN A 7 -11.72 12.75 13.10
N GLU A 8 -11.77 14.00 12.67
CA GLU A 8 -10.67 14.96 12.87
C GLU A 8 -10.60 15.43 14.33
N ASP A 9 -11.70 15.30 15.07
CA ASP A 9 -11.85 15.67 16.49
C ASP A 9 -11.46 14.54 17.46
N ASP A 10 -11.02 13.38 16.97
CA ASP A 10 -10.57 12.27 17.81
C ASP A 10 -9.09 12.44 18.18
N ASP A 11 -8.86 12.99 19.38
CA ASP A 11 -7.54 13.19 19.98
C ASP A 11 -6.80 11.88 20.32
N GLY A 12 -7.38 10.71 20.02
CA GLY A 12 -6.80 9.39 20.28
C GLY A 12 -6.69 9.04 21.76
N ARG A 13 -7.28 9.86 22.63
CA ARG A 13 -7.35 9.65 24.07
C ARG A 13 -8.47 8.67 24.39
N VAL A 14 -8.18 7.68 25.21
CA VAL A 14 -9.19 6.77 25.73
C VAL A 14 -9.97 7.50 26.83
N VAL A 15 -11.18 7.97 26.51
CA VAL A 15 -12.05 8.64 27.48
C VAL A 15 -12.59 7.64 28.53
N ALA A 16 -12.88 6.41 28.10
CA ALA A 16 -13.28 5.32 28.97
C ALA A 16 -12.75 3.98 28.43
N ARG A 17 -12.12 3.17 29.30
CA ARG A 17 -11.65 1.84 28.92
C ARG A 17 -12.85 0.89 28.85
N MET A 18 -13.23 0.47 27.64
CA MET A 18 -14.33 -0.47 27.43
C MET A 18 -13.87 -1.93 27.31
N ASN A 19 -12.59 -2.22 27.55
CA ASN A 19 -12.06 -3.59 27.57
C ASN A 19 -12.41 -4.30 28.89
N VAL A 20 -13.63 -4.81 28.98
CA VAL A 20 -14.20 -5.44 30.17
C VAL A 20 -14.23 -6.96 29.98
N GLU A 21 -13.76 -7.71 30.96
CA GLU A 21 -13.76 -9.18 30.94
C GLU A 21 -15.17 -9.73 30.71
N GLY A 22 -15.28 -10.75 29.83
CA GLY A 22 -16.56 -11.37 29.46
C GLY A 22 -17.35 -10.69 28.35
N MET A 23 -16.92 -9.50 27.86
CA MET A 23 -17.54 -8.88 26.69
C MET A 23 -17.02 -9.51 25.37
N PRO A 24 -17.83 -9.55 24.29
CA PRO A 24 -17.42 -10.11 23.00
C PRO A 24 -16.18 -9.46 22.37
N TRP A 25 -15.88 -8.22 22.77
CA TRP A 25 -14.73 -7.43 22.30
C TRP A 25 -13.57 -7.42 23.30
N TYR A 26 -13.62 -8.26 24.35
CA TYR A 26 -12.56 -8.37 25.34
C TYR A 26 -11.27 -8.90 24.69
N VAL A 27 -10.15 -8.27 25.02
CA VAL A 27 -8.81 -8.71 24.65
C VAL A 27 -7.94 -8.81 25.89
N GLU A 28 -7.36 -9.99 26.12
CA GLU A 28 -6.38 -10.23 27.19
C GLU A 28 -5.15 -9.36 26.92
N ARG A 29 -4.89 -8.38 27.78
CA ARG A 29 -3.74 -7.46 27.65
C ARG A 29 -3.03 -7.36 29.00
N SER A 30 -1.70 -7.50 28.98
CA SER A 30 -0.84 -7.29 30.16
C SER A 30 -0.98 -5.87 30.68
N ALA A 31 -1.10 -5.69 32.01
CA ALA A 31 -1.33 -4.39 32.65
C ALA A 31 -0.26 -3.32 32.33
N ASP A 32 0.94 -3.73 31.93
CA ASP A 32 2.06 -2.87 31.55
C ASP A 32 2.21 -2.62 30.04
N ALA A 33 1.30 -3.13 29.21
CA ALA A 33 1.39 -2.90 27.77
C ALA A 33 0.95 -1.45 27.45
N PRO A 34 1.80 -0.62 26.82
CA PRO A 34 1.42 0.73 26.43
C PRO A 34 0.18 0.66 25.51
N GLU A 35 -0.84 1.44 25.82
CA GLU A 35 -2.04 1.59 24.99
C GLU A 35 -1.64 2.18 23.64
N ARG A 36 -1.33 1.30 22.68
CA ARG A 36 -1.30 1.68 21.26
C ARG A 36 -2.73 2.00 20.86
N SER A 37 -3.12 3.26 21.07
CA SER A 37 -4.23 3.88 20.35
C SER A 37 -4.00 3.61 18.86
N GLY A 38 -5.04 3.16 18.17
CA GLY A 38 -5.00 2.69 16.79
C GLY A 38 -4.70 3.77 15.76
N SER A 39 -3.55 4.41 15.84
CA SER A 39 -2.89 5.01 14.69
C SER A 39 -2.11 3.89 14.01
N ASP A 40 -2.72 3.32 12.98
CA ASP A 40 -1.97 2.81 11.83
C ASP A 40 -1.20 4.02 11.28
N GLU A 41 -0.06 4.35 11.92
CA GLU A 41 0.76 5.48 11.54
C GLU A 41 1.26 5.13 10.14
N PRO A 42 0.89 5.89 9.08
CA PRO A 42 1.36 5.57 7.75
C PRO A 42 2.87 5.61 7.82
N VAL A 43 3.53 4.46 7.55
CA VAL A 43 4.98 4.32 7.60
C VAL A 43 5.59 5.51 6.87
N ARG A 44 6.11 6.48 7.64
CA ARG A 44 6.65 7.72 7.08
C ARG A 44 8.02 7.38 6.53
N LEU A 45 8.02 6.89 5.29
CA LEU A 45 9.25 6.59 4.56
C LEU A 45 10.09 7.87 4.48
N SER A 46 11.33 7.79 4.94
CA SER A 46 12.29 8.87 4.77
C SER A 46 12.43 9.20 3.29
N ARG A 47 12.79 10.45 2.96
CA ARG A 47 12.98 10.88 1.54
C ARG A 47 13.96 9.98 0.79
N GLN A 48 14.92 9.36 1.49
CA GLN A 48 15.87 8.43 0.89
C GLN A 48 15.23 7.08 0.55
N GLU A 49 14.40 6.54 1.44
CA GLU A 49 13.67 5.27 1.23
C GLU A 49 12.63 5.42 0.12
N SER A 50 11.89 6.54 0.13
CA SER A 50 10.92 6.87 -0.93
C SER A 50 11.56 6.91 -2.31
N ARG A 51 12.79 7.42 -2.44
CA ARG A 51 13.52 7.44 -3.72
C ARG A 51 13.93 6.03 -4.14
N ALA A 52 14.39 5.20 -3.22
CA ALA A 52 14.75 3.81 -3.54
C ALA A 52 13.54 3.01 -4.05
N PHE A 53 12.38 3.15 -3.41
CA PHE A 53 11.13 2.54 -3.87
C PHE A 53 10.69 3.09 -5.24
N ALA A 54 10.78 4.41 -5.45
CA ALA A 54 10.45 5.02 -6.73
C ALA A 54 11.32 4.47 -7.87
N TRP A 55 12.63 4.30 -7.64
CA TRP A 55 13.52 3.69 -8.63
C TRP A 55 13.14 2.24 -8.95
N GLY A 56 12.71 1.47 -7.95
CA GLY A 56 12.17 0.13 -8.16
C GLY A 56 10.93 0.14 -9.04
N ALA A 57 9.96 1.01 -8.74
CA ALA A 57 8.73 1.16 -9.52
C ALA A 57 9.01 1.59 -10.97
N VAL A 58 9.92 2.55 -11.17
CA VAL A 58 10.33 3.02 -12.51
C VAL A 58 10.95 1.89 -13.32
N LYS A 59 11.85 1.10 -12.72
CA LYS A 59 12.46 -0.06 -13.41
C LYS A 59 11.42 -1.10 -13.81
N ALA A 60 10.45 -1.38 -12.94
CA ALA A 60 9.37 -2.30 -13.25
C ALA A 60 8.50 -1.78 -14.41
N ALA A 61 8.11 -0.50 -14.38
CA ALA A 61 7.34 0.12 -15.46
C ALA A 61 8.10 0.11 -16.79
N LEU A 62 9.41 0.38 -16.75
CA LEU A 62 10.28 0.34 -17.94
C LEU A 62 10.39 -1.06 -18.52
N LEU A 63 10.50 -2.10 -17.68
CA LEU A 63 10.52 -3.50 -18.11
C LEU A 63 9.22 -3.85 -18.85
N VAL A 64 8.07 -3.57 -18.22
CA VAL A 64 6.75 -3.85 -18.83
C VAL A 64 6.61 -3.14 -20.17
N THR A 65 6.96 -1.86 -20.22
CA THR A 65 6.93 -1.07 -21.46
C THR A 65 7.83 -1.66 -22.54
N ALA A 66 9.05 -2.08 -22.19
CA ALA A 66 9.99 -2.69 -23.13
C ALA A 66 9.44 -3.98 -23.74
N VAL A 67 8.81 -4.85 -22.94
CA VAL A 67 8.21 -6.11 -23.43
C VAL A 67 7.11 -5.82 -24.45
N PHE A 68 6.20 -4.90 -24.13
CA PHE A 68 5.13 -4.52 -25.06
C PHE A 68 5.66 -3.86 -26.32
N SER A 69 6.67 -2.99 -26.21
CA SER A 69 7.31 -2.36 -27.37
C SER A 69 7.96 -3.39 -28.29
N VAL A 70 8.68 -4.38 -27.74
CA VAL A 70 9.28 -5.46 -28.53
C VAL A 70 8.21 -6.28 -29.22
N ALA A 71 7.14 -6.67 -28.51
CA ALA A 71 6.03 -7.40 -29.11
C ALA A 71 5.35 -6.62 -30.24
N ALA A 72 5.15 -5.31 -30.06
CA ALA A 72 4.57 -4.43 -31.08
C ALA A 72 5.48 -4.32 -32.31
N VAL A 73 6.80 -4.16 -32.12
CA VAL A 73 7.76 -4.12 -33.24
C VAL A 73 7.76 -5.45 -34.01
N LEU A 74 7.81 -6.57 -33.30
CA LEU A 74 7.75 -7.90 -33.93
C LEU A 74 6.43 -8.11 -34.69
N PHE A 75 5.32 -7.64 -34.14
CA PHE A 75 4.02 -7.70 -34.81
C PHE A 75 4.00 -6.85 -36.08
N ILE A 76 4.54 -5.62 -36.04
CA ILE A 76 4.62 -4.75 -37.22
C ILE A 76 5.49 -5.39 -38.31
N LEU A 77 6.68 -5.91 -37.94
CA LEU A 77 7.57 -6.60 -38.87
C LEU A 77 6.90 -7.84 -39.49
N PHE A 78 6.18 -8.62 -38.68
CA PHE A 78 5.39 -9.74 -39.19
C PHE A 78 4.34 -9.29 -40.21
N CYS A 79 3.62 -8.20 -39.92
CA CYS A 79 2.66 -7.64 -40.85
C CYS A 79 3.32 -7.19 -42.15
N THR A 80 4.47 -6.51 -42.10
CA THR A 80 5.10 -5.96 -43.30
C THR A 80 5.83 -7.00 -44.14
N ASP A 81 6.54 -7.94 -43.53
CA ASP A 81 7.43 -8.87 -44.24
C ASP A 81 6.81 -10.22 -44.57
N ILE A 82 5.72 -10.61 -43.88
CA ILE A 82 5.08 -11.92 -44.07
C ILE A 82 3.65 -11.78 -44.58
N TRP A 83 2.86 -10.85 -44.02
CA TRP A 83 1.44 -10.75 -44.36
C TRP A 83 1.16 -9.83 -45.55
N PHE A 84 1.73 -8.62 -45.58
CA PHE A 84 1.47 -7.60 -46.61
C PHE A 84 2.50 -7.59 -47.75
N VAL A 85 3.33 -8.64 -47.86
CA VAL A 85 4.16 -8.93 -49.05
C VAL A 85 3.31 -9.48 -50.19
#